data_AF-A0ABD1BGC8-F1
#
_entry.id   AF-A0ABD1BGC8-F1
#
_cell.length_a   1.000
_cell.length_b   1.000
_cell.length_c   1.000
_cell.angle_alpha   90.00
_cell.angle_beta   90.00
_cell.angle_gamma   90.00
#
_symmetry.space_group_name_H-M   'P 1'
#
loop_
_entity.id
_entity.type
_entity.pdbx_description
1 polymer ?
#
loop_
_entity_poly.entity_id
_entity_poly.type
_entity_poly.pdbx_seq_one_letter_code
_entity_poly.pdbx_strand_id
1 'polypeptide(L)'
;MGASDSTLLGVRENRGGDVITTISHRSEIVDPVLENLKSLTVSRPMLKSAPTESSLMDILVRKALSTSSSSTVDPKILVELFSIYREWQESKAQDITKRQEDIENKIEVADALATKLLQRFNHSVSAMRTTSQHLSQVHGLQVELGELKGRLTEVINNCDTLCKRINSEGPESLRSTVTPFSFASPDLVSVNTTTLSSKPEA
;
A
#
# COMPACT_ATOMS: atom_id res chain seq x y z
N MET A 1 3.06 -30.40 25.54
CA MET A 1 4.44 -30.03 25.90
C MET A 1 5.13 -29.65 24.59
N GLY A 2 5.73 -28.49 24.39
CA GLY A 2 6.05 -27.39 25.29
C GLY A 2 6.07 -26.07 24.52
N ALA A 3 5.93 -24.98 25.27
CA ALA A 3 6.06 -23.62 24.80
C ALA A 3 7.53 -23.29 24.50
N SER A 4 7.78 -22.44 23.50
CA SER A 4 9.09 -21.83 23.29
C SER A 4 8.99 -20.37 23.72
N ASP A 5 9.64 -20.08 24.84
CA ASP A 5 9.83 -18.75 25.39
C ASP A 5 10.71 -17.91 24.45
N SER A 6 10.27 -16.68 24.16
CA SER A 6 11.07 -15.68 23.44
C SER A 6 11.64 -14.66 24.43
N THR A 7 12.95 -14.71 24.60
CA THR A 7 13.74 -13.72 25.35
C THR A 7 14.06 -12.53 24.43
N LEU A 8 13.46 -11.37 24.69
CA LEU A 8 13.77 -10.10 24.00
C LEU A 8 15.06 -9.50 24.59
N LEU A 9 16.19 -9.72 23.92
CA LEU A 9 17.44 -8.99 24.19
C LEU A 9 17.59 -7.82 23.21
N GLY A 10 17.47 -6.62 23.79
CA GLY A 10 18.32 -5.46 23.52
C GLY A 10 18.55 -5.08 22.05
N VAL A 11 17.66 -4.24 21.52
CA VAL A 11 17.87 -3.43 20.32
C VAL A 11 19.06 -2.48 20.54
N ARG A 12 20.12 -2.62 19.73
CA ARG A 12 21.11 -1.57 19.51
C ARG A 12 21.14 -1.23 18.02
N GLU A 13 20.62 -0.04 17.74
CA GLU A 13 20.86 0.88 16.63
C GLU A 13 21.43 0.34 15.31
N ASN A 14 20.64 0.53 14.25
CA ASN A 14 20.98 1.28 13.03
C ASN A 14 20.60 0.52 11.74
N ARG A 15 19.37 0.75 11.25
CA ARG A 15 18.99 0.95 9.84
C ARG A 15 17.47 1.00 9.68
N GLY A 16 17.01 1.96 8.88
CA GLY A 16 15.62 2.36 8.73
C GLY A 16 14.70 1.24 8.28
N GLY A 17 13.70 0.99 9.12
CA GLY A 17 12.49 0.24 8.86
C GLY A 17 11.39 0.84 9.74
N ASP A 18 10.18 0.90 9.23
CA ASP A 18 9.01 1.52 9.85
C ASP A 18 8.74 0.87 11.23
N VAL A 19 9.16 1.55 12.30
CA VAL A 19 8.96 1.12 13.68
C VAL A 19 7.62 1.67 14.14
N ILE A 20 6.69 0.78 14.48
CA ILE A 20 5.45 1.17 15.16
C ILE A 20 5.81 1.74 16.53
N THR A 21 5.87 3.06 16.63
CA THR A 21 6.06 3.77 17.89
C THR A 21 4.75 3.74 18.67
N THR A 22 4.61 2.80 19.60
CA THR A 22 3.56 2.86 20.61
C THR A 22 3.87 4.04 21.55
N ILE A 23 2.97 5.02 21.57
CA ILE A 23 3.09 6.24 22.38
C ILE A 23 2.95 5.86 23.86
N SER A 24 4.06 5.58 24.54
CA SER A 24 4.08 5.20 25.97
C SER A 24 3.90 6.39 26.92
N HIS A 25 3.94 7.63 26.43
CA HIS A 25 3.75 8.82 27.24
C HIS A 25 2.41 9.47 26.91
N ARG A 26 1.44 9.28 27.80
CA ARG A 26 0.27 10.15 27.87
C ARG A 26 0.79 11.51 28.31
N SER A 27 0.74 12.48 27.41
CA SER A 27 1.11 13.86 27.73
C SER A 27 0.33 14.31 28.96
N GLU A 28 1.05 14.75 29.99
CA GLU A 28 0.53 15.32 31.24
C GLU A 28 0.06 16.77 31.04
N ILE A 29 -0.14 17.17 29.78
CA ILE A 29 -0.78 18.43 29.43
C ILE A 29 -2.27 18.23 29.69
N VAL A 30 -2.69 18.66 30.89
CA VAL A 30 -4.10 18.86 31.21
C VAL A 30 -4.69 19.75 30.12
N ASP A 31 -5.76 19.29 29.49
CA ASP A 31 -6.47 20.06 28.47
C ASP A 31 -6.76 21.46 29.06
N PRO A 32 -6.30 22.55 28.41
CA PRO A 32 -6.49 23.90 28.92
C PRO A 32 -7.96 24.24 29.14
N VAL A 33 -8.89 23.57 28.44
CA VAL A 33 -10.34 23.70 28.68
C VAL A 33 -10.72 23.08 30.02
N LEU A 34 -10.17 21.92 30.38
CA LEU A 34 -10.41 21.23 31.65
C LEU A 34 -9.84 22.02 32.85
N GLU A 35 -8.71 22.70 32.66
CA GLU A 35 -8.14 23.57 33.69
C GLU A 35 -8.98 24.84 33.89
N ASN A 36 -9.47 25.43 32.80
CA ASN A 36 -10.42 26.56 32.85
C ASN A 36 -11.77 26.16 33.48
N LEU A 37 -12.27 24.96 33.23
CA LEU A 37 -13.50 24.47 33.86
C LEU A 37 -13.32 24.24 35.37
N LYS A 38 -12.13 23.83 35.81
CA LYS A 38 -11.81 23.68 37.24
C LYS A 38 -11.60 25.02 37.95
N SER A 39 -11.15 26.05 37.25
CA SER A 39 -10.95 27.39 37.82
C SER A 39 -12.24 28.21 37.90
N LEU A 40 -13.31 27.79 37.23
CA LEU A 40 -14.63 28.40 37.35
C LEU A 40 -15.21 28.15 38.74
N THR A 41 -15.30 29.22 39.53
CA THR A 41 -15.99 29.22 40.81
C THR A 41 -17.49 29.05 40.56
N VAL A 42 -18.07 27.97 41.10
CA VAL A 42 -19.52 27.73 41.06
C VAL A 42 -20.19 28.93 41.71
N SER A 43 -20.81 29.76 40.89
CA SER A 43 -21.53 30.93 41.34
C SER A 43 -22.67 30.47 42.23
N ARG A 44 -22.93 31.19 43.33
CA ARG A 44 -24.05 30.86 44.22
C ARG A 44 -25.33 30.74 43.38
N PRO A 45 -26.14 29.69 43.56
CA PRO A 45 -27.34 29.50 42.78
C PRO A 45 -28.18 30.78 42.87
N MET A 46 -28.48 31.39 41.72
CA MET A 46 -29.26 32.62 41.68
C MET A 46 -30.69 32.41 42.21
N LEU A 47 -31.14 31.15 42.21
CA LEU A 47 -32.43 30.75 42.74
C LEU A 47 -32.26 30.29 44.19
N LYS A 48 -32.78 31.10 45.12
CA LYS A 48 -32.80 30.80 46.56
C LYS A 48 -33.72 29.61 46.92
N SER A 49 -34.49 29.09 45.95
CA SER A 49 -35.39 27.95 46.09
C SER A 49 -35.46 27.16 44.78
N ALA A 50 -35.78 25.86 44.87
CA ALA A 50 -36.00 25.03 43.70
C ALA A 50 -37.13 25.62 42.81
N PRO A 51 -36.97 25.65 41.47
CA PRO A 51 -38.05 26.05 40.58
C PRO A 51 -39.18 25.02 40.68
N THR A 52 -40.38 25.46 41.05
CA THR A 52 -41.59 24.63 41.11
C THR A 52 -42.07 24.19 39.71
N GLU A 53 -41.36 24.57 38.63
CA GLU A 53 -41.84 24.46 37.26
C GLU A 53 -40.88 23.68 36.38
N SER A 54 -41.44 22.70 35.65
CA SER A 54 -40.70 21.72 34.86
C SER A 54 -40.24 22.21 33.48
N SER A 55 -40.48 23.48 33.12
CA SER A 55 -40.24 23.98 31.76
C SER A 55 -39.68 25.41 31.75
N LEU A 56 -38.57 25.61 31.02
CA LEU A 56 -37.94 26.91 30.77
C LEU A 56 -38.87 27.88 30.03
N MET A 57 -39.79 27.37 29.20
CA MET A 57 -40.76 28.19 28.47
C MET A 57 -41.79 28.83 29.41
N ASP A 58 -42.25 28.10 30.43
CA ASP A 58 -43.18 28.63 31.43
C ASP A 58 -42.57 29.78 32.24
N ILE A 59 -41.28 29.66 32.55
CA ILE A 59 -40.52 30.68 33.29
C ILE A 59 -40.32 31.94 32.43
N LEU A 60 -40.03 31.79 31.13
CA LEU A 60 -39.86 32.91 30.20
C LEU A 60 -41.19 33.66 29.95
N VAL A 61 -42.30 32.94 29.85
CA VAL A 61 -43.62 33.53 29.56
C VAL A 61 -44.22 34.24 30.78
N ARG A 62 -44.02 33.72 32.00
CA ARG A 62 -44.59 34.35 33.22
C ARG A 62 -43.73 35.47 33.84
N LYS A 63 -42.43 35.54 33.54
CA LYS A 63 -41.53 36.60 34.05
C LYS A 63 -41.74 37.98 33.43
N ALA A 64 -42.78 38.17 32.61
CA ALA A 64 -43.18 39.50 32.13
C ALA A 64 -44.08 40.27 33.13
N LEU A 65 -44.66 39.62 34.15
CA LEU A 65 -45.80 40.21 34.87
C LEU A 65 -45.56 40.64 36.32
N SER A 66 -44.37 40.48 36.92
CA SER A 66 -44.16 40.99 38.29
C SER A 66 -42.70 41.27 38.61
N THR A 67 -42.48 42.43 39.22
CA THR A 67 -41.26 42.98 39.83
C THR A 67 -40.37 43.86 38.93
N SER A 68 -40.46 45.17 39.22
CA SER A 68 -39.68 46.25 38.65
C SER A 68 -38.26 46.28 39.23
N SER A 69 -37.26 45.92 38.41
CA SER A 69 -35.92 46.53 38.43
C SER A 69 -35.47 46.65 36.98
N SER A 70 -35.48 47.88 36.48
CA SER A 70 -35.32 48.25 35.08
C SER A 70 -33.93 47.91 34.52
N SER A 71 -33.80 46.70 33.98
CA SER A 71 -32.92 46.43 32.84
C SER A 71 -33.64 45.45 31.90
N THR A 72 -34.87 45.81 31.53
CA THR A 72 -35.67 45.06 30.57
C THR A 72 -35.00 45.24 29.21
N VAL A 73 -34.34 44.19 28.72
CA VAL A 73 -33.72 44.19 27.39
C VAL A 73 -34.80 44.54 26.37
N ASP A 74 -34.53 45.55 25.54
CA ASP A 74 -35.47 45.97 24.50
C ASP A 74 -35.83 44.77 23.62
N PRO A 75 -37.12 44.38 23.53
CA PRO A 75 -37.58 43.28 22.69
C PRO A 75 -37.10 43.38 21.24
N LYS A 76 -36.90 44.60 20.73
CA LYS A 76 -36.41 44.85 19.38
C LYS A 76 -34.97 44.38 19.18
N ILE A 77 -34.10 44.66 20.16
CA ILE A 77 -32.70 44.20 20.17
C ILE A 77 -32.65 42.68 20.27
N LEU A 78 -33.55 42.08 21.05
CA LEU A 78 -33.63 40.62 21.19
C LEU A 78 -33.96 39.95 19.84
N VAL A 79 -34.95 40.47 19.10
CA VAL A 79 -35.32 39.97 17.78
C VAL A 79 -34.19 40.13 16.77
N GLU A 80 -33.50 41.26 16.79
CA GLU A 80 -32.33 41.51 15.93
C GLU A 80 -31.20 40.52 16.23
N LEU A 81 -30.88 40.31 17.51
CA LEU A 81 -29.87 39.33 17.94
C LEU A 81 -30.23 37.91 17.49
N PHE A 82 -31.48 37.49 17.64
CA PHE A 82 -31.93 36.18 17.16
C PHE A 82 -31.90 36.07 15.64
N SER A 83 -32.12 37.17 14.92
CA SER A 83 -32.03 37.20 13.45
C SER A 83 -30.58 37.03 13.00
N ILE A 84 -29.64 37.79 13.59
CA ILE A 84 -28.21 37.68 13.33
C ILE A 84 -27.70 36.27 13.68
N TYR A 85 -28.12 35.73 14.82
CA TYR A 85 -27.74 34.38 15.23
C TYR A 85 -28.26 33.30 14.27
N ARG A 86 -29.51 33.44 13.80
CA ARG A 86 -30.12 32.51 12.84
C ARG A 86 -29.40 32.54 11.50
N GLU A 87 -29.08 33.73 10.99
CA GLU A 87 -28.33 33.89 9.75
C GLU A 87 -26.92 33.28 9.87
N TRP A 88 -26.24 33.53 11.00
CA TRP A 88 -24.95 32.89 11.28
C TRP A 88 -25.06 31.36 11.35
N GLN A 89 -26.09 30.81 12.01
CA GLN A 89 -26.31 29.37 12.08
C GLN A 89 -26.55 28.77 10.69
N GLU A 90 -27.39 29.42 9.87
CA GLU A 90 -27.68 28.97 8.50
C GLU A 90 -26.41 28.98 7.65
N SER A 91 -25.63 30.06 7.70
CA SER A 91 -24.33 30.15 7.02
C SER A 91 -23.38 29.03 7.45
N LYS A 92 -23.32 28.71 8.75
CA LYS A 92 -22.48 27.60 9.24
C LYS A 92 -22.99 26.23 8.78
N ALA A 93 -24.29 26.02 8.75
CA ALA A 93 -24.87 24.78 8.23
C ALA A 93 -24.54 24.59 6.75
N GLN A 94 -24.60 25.66 5.95
CA GLN A 94 -24.22 25.64 4.54
C GLN A 94 -22.72 25.35 4.33
N ASP A 95 -21.84 26.00 5.11
CA ASP A 95 -20.40 25.73 5.08
C ASP A 95 -20.06 24.26 5.40
N ILE A 96 -20.73 23.69 6.40
CA ILE A 96 -20.57 22.28 6.79
C ILE A 96 -21.06 21.38 5.66
N THR A 97 -22.23 21.64 5.11
CA THR A 97 -22.83 20.84 4.02
C THR A 97 -21.91 20.82 2.80
N LYS A 98 -21.41 21.99 2.38
CA LYS A 98 -20.50 22.10 1.25
C LYS A 98 -19.18 21.36 1.48
N ARG A 99 -18.63 21.41 2.70
CA ARG A 99 -17.42 20.66 3.05
C ARG A 99 -17.67 19.15 3.08
N GLN A 100 -18.84 18.72 3.56
CA GLN A 100 -19.23 17.32 3.58
C GLN A 100 -19.32 16.77 2.15
N GLU A 101 -19.93 17.52 1.23
CA GLU A 101 -20.03 17.17 -0.19
C GLU A 101 -18.64 17.06 -0.86
N ASP A 102 -17.72 17.99 -0.60
CA ASP A 102 -16.33 17.89 -1.10
C ASP A 102 -15.61 16.64 -0.59
N ILE A 103 -15.78 16.31 0.70
CA ILE A 103 -15.19 15.11 1.30
C ILE A 103 -15.77 13.84 0.67
N GLU A 104 -17.09 13.78 0.47
CA GLU A 104 -17.77 12.65 -0.16
C GLU A 104 -17.27 12.42 -1.59
N ASN A 105 -17.21 13.47 -2.40
CA ASN A 105 -16.65 13.41 -3.75
C ASN A 105 -15.20 12.89 -3.77
N LYS A 106 -14.36 13.33 -2.81
CA LYS A 106 -12.98 12.86 -2.71
C LYS A 106 -12.89 11.40 -2.27
N ILE A 107 -13.80 10.94 -1.42
CA ILE A 107 -13.89 9.53 -1.01
C ILE A 107 -14.27 8.67 -2.20
N GLU A 108 -15.28 9.06 -2.99
CA GLU A 108 -15.69 8.32 -4.19
C GLU A 108 -14.55 8.19 -5.21
N VAL A 109 -13.83 9.29 -5.46
CA VAL A 109 -12.67 9.26 -6.37
C VAL A 109 -11.57 8.34 -5.83
N ALA A 110 -11.29 8.41 -4.53
CA ALA A 110 -10.28 7.56 -3.89
C ALA A 110 -10.65 6.07 -3.97
N ASP A 111 -11.92 5.71 -3.74
CA ASP A 111 -12.41 4.35 -3.82
C ASP A 111 -12.33 3.79 -5.25
N ALA A 112 -12.73 4.60 -6.25
CA ALA A 112 -12.60 4.24 -7.66
C ALA A 112 -11.13 4.02 -8.07
N LEU A 113 -10.21 4.83 -7.54
CA LEU A 113 -8.77 4.68 -7.76
C LEU A 113 -8.20 3.43 -7.08
N ALA A 114 -8.60 3.18 -5.83
CA ALA A 114 -8.18 1.99 -5.08
C ALA A 114 -8.61 0.70 -5.80
N THR A 115 -9.84 0.65 -6.29
CA THR A 115 -10.37 -0.50 -7.05
C THR A 115 -9.59 -0.71 -8.35
N LYS A 116 -9.32 0.36 -9.11
CA LYS A 116 -8.50 0.27 -10.34
C LYS A 116 -7.07 -0.19 -10.06
N LEU A 117 -6.47 0.29 -8.98
CA LEU A 117 -5.12 -0.10 -8.57
C LEU A 117 -5.07 -1.59 -8.22
N LEU A 118 -6.03 -2.07 -7.43
CA LEU A 118 -6.15 -3.48 -7.08
C LEU A 118 -6.34 -4.37 -8.32
N GLN A 119 -7.20 -3.95 -9.26
CA GLN A 119 -7.40 -4.67 -10.51
C GLN A 119 -6.11 -4.78 -11.33
N ARG A 120 -5.37 -3.67 -11.48
CA ARG A 120 -4.07 -3.66 -12.18
C ARG A 120 -3.04 -4.55 -11.50
N PHE A 121 -2.98 -4.52 -10.17
CA PHE A 121 -2.07 -5.36 -9.40
C PHE A 121 -2.38 -6.85 -9.62
N ASN A 122 -3.64 -7.25 -9.52
CA ASN A 122 -4.06 -8.63 -9.75
C ASN A 122 -3.74 -9.11 -11.17
N HIS A 123 -3.95 -8.26 -12.18
CA HIS A 123 -3.57 -8.58 -13.55
C HIS A 123 -2.06 -8.77 -13.69
N SER A 124 -1.26 -7.86 -13.11
CA SER A 124 0.20 -7.95 -13.11
C SER A 124 0.71 -9.23 -12.44
N VAL A 125 0.16 -9.57 -11.26
CA VAL A 125 0.50 -10.81 -10.54
C VAL A 125 0.14 -12.05 -11.37
N SER A 126 -1.01 -12.04 -12.04
CA SER A 126 -1.39 -13.14 -12.94
C SER A 126 -0.41 -13.27 -14.11
N ALA A 127 -0.05 -12.16 -14.77
CA ALA A 127 0.90 -12.16 -15.87
C ALA A 127 2.28 -12.65 -15.43
N MET A 128 2.77 -12.18 -14.26
CA MET A 128 4.03 -12.65 -13.69
C MET A 128 4.01 -14.15 -13.37
N ARG A 129 2.90 -14.67 -12.84
CA ARG A 129 2.75 -16.10 -12.56
C ARG A 129 2.82 -16.92 -13.85
N THR A 130 2.16 -16.47 -14.92
CA THR A 130 2.24 -17.11 -16.25
C THR A 130 3.65 -17.08 -16.80
N THR A 131 4.34 -15.94 -16.77
CA THR A 131 5.74 -15.84 -17.22
C THR A 131 6.66 -16.75 -16.41
N SER A 132 6.48 -16.82 -15.08
CA SER A 132 7.24 -17.71 -14.22
C SER A 132 7.04 -19.20 -14.59
N GLN A 133 5.80 -19.60 -14.90
CA GLN A 133 5.51 -20.95 -15.38
C GLN A 133 6.21 -21.26 -16.71
N HIS A 134 6.16 -20.33 -17.68
CA HIS A 134 6.87 -20.50 -18.95
C HIS A 134 8.39 -20.60 -18.76
N LEU A 135 8.98 -19.76 -17.91
CA LEU A 135 10.41 -19.83 -17.60
C LEU A 135 10.80 -21.16 -16.94
N SER A 136 9.96 -21.70 -16.05
CA SER A 136 10.17 -23.02 -15.46
C SER A 136 10.18 -24.13 -16.53
N GLN A 137 9.31 -24.04 -17.54
CA GLN A 137 9.30 -25.00 -18.65
C GLN A 137 10.56 -24.88 -19.51
N VAL A 138 10.99 -23.65 -19.82
CA VAL A 138 12.24 -23.38 -20.56
C VAL A 138 13.44 -23.95 -19.81
N HIS A 139 13.47 -23.82 -18.48
CA HIS A 139 14.53 -24.41 -17.67
C HIS A 139 14.58 -25.94 -17.80
N GLY A 140 13.41 -26.61 -17.79
CA GLY A 140 13.33 -28.05 -18.04
C GLY A 140 13.91 -28.44 -19.40
N LEU A 141 13.52 -27.75 -20.46
CA LEU A 141 14.06 -27.98 -21.81
C LEU A 141 15.58 -27.75 -21.90
N GLN A 142 16.11 -26.75 -21.19
CA GLN A 142 17.53 -26.48 -21.14
C GLN A 142 18.32 -27.66 -20.53
N VAL A 143 17.76 -28.30 -19.50
CA VAL A 143 18.35 -29.50 -18.87
C VAL A 143 18.34 -30.69 -19.84
N GLU A 144 17.21 -30.96 -20.48
CA GLU A 144 17.09 -32.05 -21.47
C GLU A 144 18.05 -31.86 -22.65
N LEU A 145 18.19 -30.61 -23.15
CA LEU A 145 19.15 -30.28 -24.20
C LEU A 145 20.60 -30.56 -23.77
N GLY A 146 20.94 -30.22 -22.52
CA GLY A 146 22.25 -30.51 -21.94
C GLY A 146 22.54 -32.01 -21.86
N GLU A 147 21.56 -32.80 -21.42
CA GLU A 147 21.68 -34.26 -21.37
C GLU A 147 21.84 -34.87 -22.76
N LEU A 148 21.00 -34.46 -23.72
CA LEU A 148 21.07 -34.93 -25.10
C LEU A 148 22.42 -34.60 -25.74
N LYS A 149 22.94 -33.39 -25.50
CA LYS A 149 24.29 -32.99 -25.94
C LYS A 149 25.36 -33.89 -25.32
N GLY A 150 25.23 -34.25 -24.04
CA GLY A 150 26.12 -35.21 -23.37
C GLY A 150 26.11 -36.58 -24.05
N ARG A 151 24.92 -37.16 -24.25
CA ARG A 151 24.76 -38.46 -24.94
C ARG A 151 25.29 -38.43 -26.37
N LEU A 152 25.05 -37.36 -27.11
CA LEU A 152 25.57 -37.21 -28.47
C LEU A 152 27.10 -37.14 -28.48
N THR A 153 27.70 -36.42 -27.52
CA THR A 153 29.16 -36.34 -27.37
C THR A 153 29.75 -37.72 -27.08
N GLU A 154 29.10 -38.51 -26.22
CA GLU A 154 29.49 -39.88 -25.93
C GLU A 154 29.41 -40.77 -27.18
N VAL A 155 28.32 -40.70 -27.95
CA VAL A 155 28.17 -41.46 -29.20
C VAL A 155 29.23 -41.06 -30.22
N ILE A 156 29.50 -39.77 -30.40
CA ILE A 156 30.56 -39.31 -31.31
C ILE A 156 31.92 -39.82 -30.86
N ASN A 157 32.23 -39.76 -29.56
CA ASN A 157 33.48 -40.28 -29.03
C ASN A 157 33.58 -41.81 -29.19
N ASN A 158 32.49 -42.54 -28.98
CA ASN A 158 32.43 -43.97 -29.23
C ASN A 158 32.71 -44.29 -30.71
N CYS A 159 32.04 -43.60 -31.63
CA CYS A 159 32.31 -43.71 -33.07
C CYS A 159 33.75 -43.36 -33.42
N ASP A 160 34.32 -42.31 -32.83
CA ASP A 160 35.72 -41.92 -33.04
C ASP A 160 36.70 -43.01 -32.56
N THR A 161 36.46 -43.60 -31.39
CA THR A 161 37.26 -44.74 -30.90
C THR A 161 37.12 -45.96 -31.80
N LEU A 162 35.94 -46.21 -32.36
CA LEU A 162 35.71 -47.28 -33.33
C LEU A 162 36.47 -47.01 -34.64
N CYS A 163 36.40 -45.78 -35.17
CA CYS A 163 37.16 -45.36 -36.35
C CYS A 163 38.66 -45.55 -36.15
N LYS A 164 39.19 -45.15 -34.98
CA LYS A 164 40.60 -45.37 -34.60
C LYS A 164 40.96 -46.85 -34.56
N ARG A 165 40.10 -47.69 -33.98
CA ARG A 165 40.32 -49.15 -33.91
C ARG A 165 40.31 -49.81 -35.28
N ILE A 166 39.39 -49.42 -36.16
CA ILE A 166 39.36 -49.92 -37.55
C ILE A 166 40.65 -49.50 -38.28
N ASN A 167 41.14 -48.28 -38.05
CA ASN A 167 42.40 -47.84 -38.65
C ASN A 167 43.64 -48.57 -38.12
N SER A 168 43.65 -49.02 -36.86
CA SER A 168 44.78 -49.76 -36.28
C SER A 168 44.74 -51.27 -36.55
N GLU A 169 43.58 -51.89 -36.41
CA GLU A 169 43.41 -53.35 -36.34
C GLU A 169 42.44 -53.91 -37.41
N GLY A 170 41.81 -53.04 -38.20
CA GLY A 170 40.82 -53.44 -39.20
C GLY A 170 41.39 -53.98 -40.51
N PRO A 171 40.57 -54.65 -41.32
CA PRO A 171 40.96 -55.18 -42.62
C PRO A 171 41.37 -54.06 -43.60
N GLU A 172 42.37 -54.31 -44.45
CA GLU A 172 43.00 -53.29 -45.31
C GLU A 172 42.01 -52.50 -46.20
N SER A 173 40.92 -53.13 -46.63
CA SER A 173 39.85 -52.49 -47.41
C SER A 173 39.10 -51.37 -46.66
N LEU A 174 39.04 -51.44 -45.33
CA LEU A 174 38.33 -50.46 -44.51
C LEU A 174 39.25 -49.33 -43.99
N ARG A 175 40.56 -49.58 -43.88
CA ARG A 175 41.54 -48.60 -43.36
C ARG A 175 41.66 -47.35 -44.24
N SER A 176 41.39 -47.47 -45.54
CA SER A 176 41.39 -46.34 -46.48
C SER A 176 40.06 -45.58 -46.54
N THR A 177 38.99 -46.13 -45.97
CA THR A 177 37.61 -45.62 -46.10
C THR A 177 37.16 -44.83 -44.87
N VAL A 178 37.75 -45.07 -43.70
CA VAL A 178 37.27 -44.53 -42.41
C VAL A 178 38.13 -43.36 -41.93
N THR A 179 37.54 -42.16 -41.90
CA THR A 179 38.12 -40.97 -41.27
C THR A 179 37.54 -40.76 -39.86
N PRO A 180 38.36 -40.58 -38.81
CA PRO A 180 37.87 -40.26 -37.47
C PRO A 180 37.19 -38.88 -37.43
N PHE A 181 36.28 -38.68 -36.48
CA PHE A 181 35.55 -37.42 -36.34
C PHE A 181 36.48 -36.38 -35.68
N SER A 182 37.11 -35.53 -36.47
CA SER A 182 37.89 -34.41 -35.95
C SER A 182 36.95 -33.26 -35.59
N PHE A 183 36.83 -32.97 -34.29
CA PHE A 183 36.17 -31.74 -33.84
C PHE A 183 37.04 -30.54 -34.25
N ALA A 184 36.59 -29.78 -35.25
CA ALA A 184 37.15 -28.47 -35.52
C ALA A 184 36.96 -27.59 -34.27
N SER A 185 38.02 -26.91 -33.83
CA SER A 185 37.99 -25.98 -32.70
C SER A 185 36.87 -24.95 -32.90
N PRO A 186 36.04 -24.65 -31.88
CA PRO A 186 34.93 -23.71 -31.99
C PRO A 186 35.36 -22.25 -32.29
N ASP A 187 36.66 -21.94 -32.31
CA ASP A 187 37.20 -20.59 -32.58
C ASP A 187 37.08 -20.11 -34.04
N LEU A 188 36.56 -20.93 -34.97
CA LEU A 188 36.47 -20.57 -36.40
C LEU A 188 35.07 -20.22 -36.91
N VAL A 189 34.03 -20.27 -36.08
CA VAL A 189 32.69 -19.80 -36.48
C VAL A 189 32.48 -18.37 -35.98
N SER A 190 33.15 -17.43 -36.64
CA SER A 190 32.81 -16.00 -36.56
C SER A 190 31.43 -15.81 -37.18
N VAL A 191 30.39 -15.82 -36.35
CA VAL A 191 29.04 -15.40 -36.72
C VAL A 191 29.08 -13.91 -36.96
N ASN A 192 29.24 -13.50 -38.22
CA ASN A 192 28.98 -12.14 -38.65
C ASN A 192 27.49 -11.84 -38.44
N THR A 193 27.16 -11.36 -37.25
CA THR A 193 25.83 -10.82 -36.96
C THR A 193 25.80 -9.41 -37.53
N THR A 194 25.26 -9.28 -38.75
CA THR A 194 24.98 -7.98 -39.36
C THR A 194 23.97 -7.25 -38.49
N THR A 195 24.44 -6.23 -37.79
CA THR A 195 23.62 -5.25 -37.07
C THR A 195 22.80 -4.44 -38.08
N LEU A 196 21.50 -4.73 -38.15
CA LEU A 196 20.52 -3.87 -38.81
C LEU A 196 20.35 -2.60 -37.97
N SER A 197 20.96 -1.52 -38.47
CA SER A 197 20.79 -0.15 -38.00
C SER A 197 19.35 0.31 -38.23
N SER A 198 18.58 0.44 -37.16
CA SER A 198 17.31 1.18 -37.18
C SER A 198 17.59 2.65 -36.88
N LYS A 199 17.52 3.47 -37.93
CA LYS A 199 17.54 4.93 -37.90
C LYS A 199 16.25 5.47 -37.25
N PRO A 200 16.30 6.50 -36.39
CA PRO A 200 15.10 7.21 -35.96
C PRO A 200 14.76 8.28 -37.01
N GLU A 201 13.52 8.25 -37.52
CA GLU A 201 12.92 9.39 -38.23
C GLU A 201 12.27 10.35 -37.23
N ALA A 202 12.29 11.62 -37.63
CA ALA A 202 11.95 12.82 -36.88
C ALA A 202 10.46 12.97 -36.55
#